data_AF-A0AAQ1AAD1-F1
#
_entry.id   AF-A0AAQ1AAD1-F1
#
_cell.length_a   1.000
_cell.length_b   1.000
_cell.length_c   1.000
_cell.angle_alpha   90.00
_cell.angle_beta   90.00
_cell.angle_gamma   90.00
#
_symmetry.space_group_name_H-M   'P 1'
#
loop_
_entity.id
_entity.type
_entity.pdbx_description
1 polymer ?
#
loop_
_entity_poly.entity_id
_entity_poly.type
_entity_poly.pdbx_seq_one_letter_code
_entity_poly.pdbx_strand_id
1 'polypeptide(L)'
;MTIQTVNLGTAPTGAGGDTFRSTGAKINENFTNNNHAASRLVGTAAGNVMEVGAFGVGKSILLGSQKLSTLRGNGNAFYWQNNGNNISSAGDYPDDNSQAIINLDLNDSTDACAQLSITHNSDFYVRSVNWNVNTFQPWRKILSSKNTTVDANGFIKSASPVVKLFADKIEPNDEAAEQNITFEKLDVGHYLLKGTSGFATEGWYIETPKDANGNILFAVIYQQLENKDIEIKTFKKKFDVESASIIADLDNPVDISTGRWIDIRLQEIPKPVPEMPVVTENDPE
;
A
#
# COMPACT_ATOMS: atom_id res chain seq x y z
N MET A 1 -31.51 -8.42 -26.76
CA MET A 1 -32.75 -9.22 -26.87
C MET A 1 -33.74 -8.47 -27.73
N THR A 2 -34.48 -9.17 -28.59
CA THR A 2 -35.57 -8.56 -29.36
C THR A 2 -36.76 -8.35 -28.43
N ILE A 3 -37.25 -7.11 -28.32
CA ILE A 3 -38.43 -6.80 -27.49
C ILE A 3 -39.66 -7.32 -28.23
N GLN A 4 -40.42 -8.20 -27.58
CA GLN A 4 -41.73 -8.62 -28.08
C GLN A 4 -42.81 -7.73 -27.47
N THR A 5 -43.59 -7.07 -28.32
CA THR A 5 -44.67 -6.18 -27.89
C THR A 5 -46.03 -6.86 -28.02
N VAL A 6 -46.98 -6.45 -27.18
CA VAL A 6 -48.37 -6.86 -27.26
C VAL A 6 -48.98 -6.24 -28.51
N ASN A 7 -49.55 -7.06 -29.40
CA ASN A 7 -50.35 -6.56 -30.51
C ASN A 7 -51.68 -6.01 -29.99
N LEU A 8 -51.93 -4.72 -30.21
CA LEU A 8 -53.11 -4.02 -29.70
C LEU A 8 -54.36 -4.17 -30.59
N GLY A 9 -54.23 -4.73 -31.79
CA GLY A 9 -55.33 -4.87 -32.74
C GLY A 9 -55.95 -3.54 -33.19
N THR A 10 -57.19 -3.58 -33.67
CA THR A 10 -57.95 -2.40 -34.11
C THR A 10 -58.65 -1.74 -32.93
N ALA A 11 -58.65 -0.40 -32.88
CA ALA A 11 -59.31 0.34 -31.82
C ALA A 11 -60.85 0.13 -31.86
N PRO A 12 -61.52 -0.03 -30.72
CA PRO A 12 -62.97 -0.16 -30.66
C PRO A 12 -63.67 1.15 -31.05
N THR A 13 -64.86 1.04 -31.65
CA THR A 13 -65.64 2.18 -32.19
C THR A 13 -66.75 2.67 -31.24
N GLY A 14 -66.87 2.09 -30.04
CA GLY A 14 -67.92 2.40 -29.06
C GLY A 14 -67.46 3.21 -27.85
N ALA A 15 -68.40 3.84 -27.15
CA ALA A 15 -68.16 4.58 -25.91
C ALA A 15 -68.05 3.62 -24.71
N GLY A 16 -66.85 3.04 -24.53
CA GLY A 16 -66.48 2.23 -23.37
C GLY A 16 -64.99 1.94 -23.43
N GLY A 17 -64.24 2.37 -22.41
CA GLY A 17 -62.78 2.23 -22.38
C GLY A 17 -62.35 0.77 -22.38
N ASP A 18 -61.52 0.38 -23.35
CA ASP A 18 -60.96 -0.97 -23.43
C ASP A 18 -59.79 -1.13 -22.47
N THR A 19 -60.10 -1.63 -21.26
CA THR A 19 -59.16 -1.83 -20.17
C THR A 19 -57.99 -2.75 -20.55
N PHE A 20 -58.22 -3.74 -21.42
CA PHE A 20 -57.19 -4.69 -21.85
C PHE A 20 -56.23 -4.05 -22.84
N ARG A 21 -56.74 -3.28 -23.81
CA ARG A 21 -55.89 -2.49 -24.72
C ARG A 21 -55.10 -1.42 -23.97
N SER A 22 -55.71 -0.73 -23.01
CA SER A 22 -54.99 0.23 -22.15
C SER A 22 -53.90 -0.44 -21.31
N THR A 23 -54.14 -1.66 -20.81
CA THR A 23 -53.12 -2.44 -20.12
C THR A 23 -51.99 -2.86 -21.07
N GLY A 24 -52.31 -3.37 -22.27
CA GLY A 24 -51.34 -3.72 -23.30
C GLY A 24 -50.49 -2.53 -23.76
N ALA A 25 -51.10 -1.34 -23.87
CA ALA A 25 -50.38 -0.11 -24.20
C ALA A 25 -49.37 0.26 -23.11
N LYS A 26 -49.76 0.20 -21.83
CA LYS A 26 -48.86 0.44 -20.68
C LYS A 26 -47.74 -0.60 -20.59
N ILE A 27 -48.03 -1.87 -20.89
CA ILE A 27 -47.01 -2.92 -20.96
C ILE A 27 -45.99 -2.59 -22.05
N ASN A 28 -46.44 -2.25 -23.26
CA ASN A 28 -45.53 -1.88 -24.35
C ASN A 28 -44.68 -0.66 -23.98
N GLU A 29 -45.30 0.40 -23.45
CA GLU A 29 -44.60 1.60 -22.99
C GLU A 29 -43.51 1.27 -21.97
N ASN A 30 -43.81 0.40 -21.00
CA ASN A 30 -42.84 -0.03 -20.00
C ASN A 30 -41.61 -0.73 -20.59
N PHE A 31 -41.71 -1.39 -21.74
CA PHE A 31 -40.58 -2.11 -22.35
C PHE A 31 -39.92 -1.39 -23.52
N THR A 32 -40.58 -0.39 -24.12
CA THR A 32 -40.04 0.37 -25.26
C THR A 32 -39.54 1.77 -24.89
N ASN A 33 -39.89 2.29 -23.72
CA ASN A 33 -39.42 3.60 -23.25
C ASN A 33 -38.18 3.45 -22.37
N ASN A 34 -36.99 3.52 -22.97
CA ASN A 34 -35.72 3.34 -22.25
C ASN A 34 -35.34 4.53 -21.33
N ASN A 35 -36.15 5.60 -21.26
CA ASN A 35 -35.93 6.68 -20.30
C ASN A 35 -36.32 6.25 -18.88
N HIS A 36 -37.23 5.29 -18.72
CA HIS A 36 -37.61 4.73 -17.43
C HIS A 36 -36.54 3.77 -16.91
N ALA A 37 -36.25 3.84 -15.60
CA ALA A 37 -35.22 3.00 -14.97
C ALA A 37 -35.49 1.48 -15.14
N ALA A 38 -36.76 1.07 -15.25
CA ALA A 38 -37.16 -0.33 -15.40
C ALA A 38 -36.87 -0.93 -16.79
N SER A 39 -36.55 -0.10 -17.79
CA SER A 39 -36.39 -0.49 -19.20
C SER A 39 -35.15 0.11 -19.85
N ARG A 40 -34.28 0.74 -19.07
CA ARG A 40 -32.96 1.15 -19.57
C ARG A 40 -32.21 -0.07 -20.11
N LEU A 41 -31.50 0.14 -21.21
CA LEU A 41 -30.62 -0.88 -21.77
C LEU A 41 -29.50 -1.21 -20.79
N VAL A 42 -29.02 -2.45 -20.82
CA VAL A 42 -27.83 -2.88 -20.07
C VAL A 42 -26.61 -2.74 -20.96
N GLY A 43 -25.52 -2.16 -20.44
CA GLY A 43 -24.23 -2.04 -21.14
C GLY A 43 -23.39 -0.87 -20.63
N THR A 44 -22.34 -0.54 -21.36
CA THR A 44 -21.34 0.48 -20.96
C THR A 44 -21.56 1.87 -21.56
N ALA A 45 -22.52 2.04 -22.47
CA ALA A 45 -22.84 3.33 -23.06
C ALA A 45 -23.52 4.28 -22.07
N ALA A 46 -23.32 5.59 -22.25
CA ALA A 46 -23.97 6.61 -21.44
C ALA A 46 -25.50 6.47 -21.47
N GLY A 47 -26.15 6.51 -20.31
CA GLY A 47 -27.60 6.34 -20.17
C GLY A 47 -28.06 4.91 -19.86
N ASN A 48 -27.21 3.90 -20.10
CA ASN A 48 -27.50 2.50 -19.78
C ASN A 48 -27.40 2.20 -18.27
N VAL A 49 -27.97 1.07 -17.86
CA VAL A 49 -27.64 0.39 -16.60
C VAL A 49 -26.35 -0.40 -16.82
N MET A 50 -25.37 -0.22 -15.93
CA MET A 50 -24.07 -0.89 -16.04
C MET A 50 -24.20 -2.41 -15.80
N GLU A 51 -23.58 -3.21 -16.67
CA GLU A 51 -23.51 -4.67 -16.50
C GLU A 51 -22.48 -5.10 -15.45
N VAL A 52 -22.69 -6.25 -14.81
CA VAL A 52 -21.72 -6.83 -13.86
C VAL A 52 -20.42 -7.17 -14.60
N GLY A 53 -19.30 -6.70 -14.06
CA GLY A 53 -17.96 -6.84 -14.63
C GLY A 53 -17.51 -5.64 -15.48
N ALA A 54 -18.42 -4.74 -15.85
CA ALA A 54 -18.03 -3.51 -16.53
C ALA A 54 -17.10 -2.67 -15.65
N PHE A 55 -16.01 -2.18 -16.23
CA PHE A 55 -15.00 -1.35 -15.57
C PHE A 55 -14.42 -1.95 -14.28
N GLY A 56 -14.45 -3.28 -14.14
CA GLY A 56 -13.94 -3.99 -12.98
C GLY A 56 -14.90 -4.07 -11.78
N VAL A 57 -16.15 -3.62 -11.92
CA VAL A 57 -17.14 -3.65 -10.83
C VAL A 57 -17.89 -4.97 -10.83
N GLY A 58 -17.78 -5.75 -9.75
CA GLY A 58 -18.43 -7.07 -9.62
C GLY A 58 -17.68 -8.22 -10.29
N LYS A 59 -16.64 -7.94 -11.07
CA LYS A 59 -15.63 -8.91 -11.54
C LYS A 59 -14.34 -8.18 -11.88
N SER A 60 -13.21 -8.60 -11.31
CA SER A 60 -11.91 -7.97 -11.55
C SER A 60 -11.45 -8.13 -13.00
N ILE A 61 -10.84 -7.08 -13.54
CA ILE A 61 -10.12 -7.11 -14.82
C ILE A 61 -8.63 -7.37 -14.52
N LEU A 62 -8.08 -8.46 -15.05
CA LEU A 62 -6.66 -8.78 -14.91
C LEU A 62 -5.83 -8.07 -15.99
N LEU A 63 -4.77 -7.38 -15.59
CA LEU A 63 -3.90 -6.63 -16.51
C LEU A 63 -2.90 -7.50 -17.27
N GLY A 64 -2.50 -8.64 -16.71
CA GLY A 64 -1.59 -9.57 -17.37
C GLY A 64 -0.23 -8.93 -17.65
N SER A 65 0.06 -8.66 -18.93
CA SER A 65 1.31 -8.03 -19.36
C SER A 65 1.23 -6.51 -19.60
N GLN A 66 0.07 -5.90 -19.36
CA GLN A 66 -0.10 -4.47 -19.65
C GLN A 66 0.73 -3.58 -18.72
N LYS A 67 1.36 -2.57 -19.32
CA LYS A 67 1.99 -1.48 -18.57
C LYS A 67 0.92 -0.54 -18.04
N LEU A 68 1.06 -0.09 -16.80
CA LEU A 68 0.03 0.78 -16.20
C LEU A 68 -0.13 2.12 -16.94
N SER A 69 0.93 2.63 -17.57
CA SER A 69 0.85 3.89 -18.31
C SER A 69 -0.07 3.82 -19.54
N THR A 70 -0.30 2.62 -20.10
CA THR A 70 -1.16 2.44 -21.28
C THR A 70 -2.65 2.45 -20.95
N LEU A 71 -3.02 2.47 -19.67
CA LEU A 71 -4.43 2.59 -19.22
C LEU A 71 -4.97 4.02 -19.36
N ARG A 72 -4.07 4.98 -19.52
CA ARG A 72 -4.40 6.37 -19.81
C ARG A 72 -5.16 6.48 -21.13
N GLY A 73 -6.22 7.27 -21.14
CA GLY A 73 -7.16 7.41 -22.26
C GLY A 73 -8.17 6.27 -22.41
N ASN A 74 -8.09 5.22 -21.58
CA ASN A 74 -9.05 4.10 -21.60
C ASN A 74 -10.18 4.27 -20.57
N GLY A 75 -10.18 5.38 -19.84
CA GLY A 75 -11.25 5.71 -18.91
C GLY A 75 -11.10 5.18 -17.50
N ASN A 76 -12.18 5.37 -16.73
CA ASN A 76 -12.23 5.00 -15.33
C ASN A 76 -12.49 3.51 -15.18
N ALA A 77 -11.64 2.80 -14.43
CA ALA A 77 -11.85 1.38 -14.15
C ALA A 77 -11.01 0.90 -12.96
N PHE A 78 -11.46 -0.23 -12.40
CA PHE A 78 -10.79 -1.00 -11.38
C PHE A 78 -10.11 -2.21 -12.01
N TYR A 79 -8.83 -2.39 -11.69
CA TYR A 79 -8.03 -3.47 -12.21
C TYR A 79 -7.35 -4.24 -11.08
N TRP A 80 -6.94 -5.46 -11.41
CA TRP A 80 -6.14 -6.29 -10.54
C TRP A 80 -4.91 -6.79 -11.31
N GLN A 81 -3.77 -6.77 -10.65
CA GLN A 81 -2.56 -7.38 -11.16
C GLN A 81 -2.04 -8.42 -10.18
N ASN A 82 -1.97 -9.67 -10.65
CA ASN A 82 -1.31 -10.75 -9.93
C ASN A 82 0.20 -10.67 -10.13
N ASN A 83 0.94 -11.34 -9.25
CA ASN A 83 2.38 -11.48 -9.39
C ASN A 83 2.71 -12.16 -10.73
N GLY A 84 3.60 -11.58 -11.53
CA GLY A 84 3.88 -12.06 -12.89
C GLY A 84 4.79 -11.13 -13.71
N ASN A 85 5.09 -11.51 -14.97
CA ASN A 85 6.23 -10.99 -15.76
C ASN A 85 6.34 -9.47 -15.96
N ASN A 86 5.29 -8.68 -15.72
CA ASN A 86 5.30 -7.22 -15.94
C ASN A 86 5.10 -6.39 -14.68
N ILE A 87 4.98 -7.01 -13.50
CA ILE A 87 4.87 -6.28 -12.23
C ILE A 87 6.26 -5.81 -11.77
N SER A 88 6.76 -4.77 -12.42
CA SER A 88 8.05 -4.17 -12.11
C SER A 88 8.06 -2.69 -12.43
N SER A 89 9.11 -2.01 -11.98
CA SER A 89 9.41 -0.63 -12.40
C SER A 89 9.43 -0.48 -13.93
N ALA A 90 9.93 -1.47 -14.69
CA ALA A 90 9.92 -1.46 -16.15
C ALA A 90 8.52 -1.62 -16.78
N GLY A 91 7.60 -2.25 -16.04
CA GLY A 91 6.17 -2.32 -16.35
C GLY A 91 5.35 -1.14 -15.83
N ASP A 92 6.01 -0.11 -15.31
CA ASP A 92 5.43 1.09 -14.71
C ASP A 92 4.65 0.86 -13.41
N TYR A 93 4.92 -0.25 -12.71
CA TYR A 93 4.34 -0.54 -11.39
C TYR A 93 5.22 0.06 -10.26
N PRO A 94 4.60 0.48 -9.14
CA PRO A 94 5.35 1.08 -8.01
C PRO A 94 6.12 0.07 -7.15
N ASP A 95 5.79 -1.21 -7.28
CA ASP A 95 6.27 -2.33 -6.48
C ASP A 95 5.99 -3.64 -7.27
N ASP A 96 6.69 -4.70 -6.89
CA ASP A 96 6.66 -6.03 -7.52
C ASP A 96 5.64 -6.96 -6.83
N ASN A 97 4.85 -6.45 -5.89
CA ASN A 97 3.78 -7.16 -5.21
C ASN A 97 2.45 -7.05 -5.97
N SER A 98 1.64 -8.12 -5.96
CA SER A 98 0.27 -8.11 -6.51
C SER A 98 -0.49 -6.90 -5.99
N GLN A 99 -1.24 -6.21 -6.85
CA GLN A 99 -1.83 -4.93 -6.49
C GLN A 99 -3.17 -4.69 -7.17
N ALA A 100 -4.05 -4.00 -6.45
CA ALA A 100 -5.28 -3.43 -6.98
C ALA A 100 -4.99 -2.04 -7.54
N ILE A 101 -5.52 -1.73 -8.72
CA ILE A 101 -5.30 -0.47 -9.40
C ILE A 101 -6.63 0.22 -9.64
N ILE A 102 -6.69 1.50 -9.33
CA ILE A 102 -7.78 2.38 -9.74
C ILE A 102 -7.21 3.33 -10.80
N ASN A 103 -7.75 3.27 -12.01
CA ASN A 103 -7.45 4.23 -13.06
C ASN A 103 -8.55 5.28 -13.07
N LEU A 104 -8.16 6.54 -12.98
CA LEU A 104 -9.04 7.70 -13.06
C LEU A 104 -8.59 8.55 -14.23
N ASP A 105 -9.44 8.75 -15.22
CA ASP A 105 -9.09 9.34 -16.49
C ASP A 105 -10.27 10.17 -17.02
N LEU A 106 -9.99 11.31 -17.64
CA LEU A 106 -11.02 12.18 -18.21
C LEU A 106 -11.72 11.58 -19.44
N ASN A 107 -11.29 10.41 -19.94
CA ASN A 107 -11.88 9.69 -21.08
C ASN A 107 -11.81 10.42 -22.43
N ASP A 108 -11.26 11.63 -22.50
CA ASP A 108 -11.36 12.50 -23.68
C ASP A 108 -10.02 13.03 -24.20
N SER A 109 -8.94 12.78 -23.47
CA SER A 109 -7.61 13.31 -23.75
C SER A 109 -6.56 12.51 -23.01
N THR A 110 -5.32 12.59 -23.48
CA THR A 110 -4.20 12.07 -22.72
C THR A 110 -3.89 12.94 -21.49
N ASP A 111 -4.52 14.09 -21.30
CA ASP A 111 -3.89 15.18 -20.57
C ASP A 111 -4.11 15.09 -19.05
N ALA A 112 -5.10 14.30 -18.62
CA ALA A 112 -5.41 14.10 -17.22
C ALA A 112 -5.76 12.63 -16.91
N CYS A 113 -4.82 11.96 -16.26
CA CYS A 113 -5.00 10.63 -15.68
C CYS A 113 -4.34 10.58 -14.29
N ALA A 114 -5.01 9.95 -13.34
CA ALA A 114 -4.49 9.64 -12.01
C ALA A 114 -4.65 8.14 -11.74
N GLN A 115 -3.66 7.57 -11.09
CA GLN A 115 -3.64 6.15 -10.75
C GLN A 115 -3.34 5.97 -9.29
N LEU A 116 -4.12 5.10 -8.66
CA LEU A 116 -3.91 4.62 -7.31
C LEU A 116 -3.54 3.15 -7.40
N SER A 117 -2.53 2.74 -6.64
CA SER A 117 -2.16 1.33 -6.51
C SER A 117 -2.07 0.93 -5.05
N ILE A 118 -2.76 -0.15 -4.69
CA ILE A 118 -2.73 -0.72 -3.35
C ILE A 118 -2.18 -2.14 -3.47
N THR A 119 -1.00 -2.38 -2.93
CA THR A 119 -0.36 -3.69 -2.98
C THR A 119 -0.99 -4.63 -1.96
N HIS A 120 -0.85 -5.93 -2.17
CA HIS A 120 -1.30 -6.96 -1.23
C HIS A 120 -0.60 -6.84 0.14
N ASN A 121 0.54 -6.16 0.19
CA ASN A 121 1.23 -5.80 1.44
C ASN A 121 0.66 -4.52 2.07
N SER A 122 -0.48 -3.99 1.60
CA SER A 122 -1.08 -2.74 2.08
C SER A 122 -0.22 -1.49 1.90
N ASP A 123 0.77 -1.51 0.99
CA ASP A 123 1.40 -0.27 0.56
C ASP A 123 0.49 0.46 -0.43
N PHE A 124 0.35 1.77 -0.26
CA PHE A 124 -0.48 2.60 -1.12
C PHE A 124 0.40 3.59 -1.88
N TYR A 125 0.26 3.62 -3.20
CA TYR A 125 0.94 4.53 -4.10
C TYR A 125 -0.06 5.35 -4.90
N VAL A 126 0.32 6.58 -5.21
CA VAL A 126 -0.40 7.45 -6.14
C VAL A 126 0.55 8.02 -7.18
N ARG A 127 0.03 8.21 -8.39
CA ARG A 127 0.66 9.06 -9.42
C ARG A 127 -0.40 9.73 -10.26
N SER A 128 0.01 10.79 -10.96
CA SER A 128 -0.83 11.45 -11.93
C SER A 128 -0.01 11.96 -13.10
N VAL A 129 -0.68 12.18 -14.23
CA VAL A 129 -0.13 12.90 -15.36
C VAL A 129 0.05 14.37 -14.97
N ASN A 130 1.22 14.92 -15.28
CA ASN A 130 1.40 16.36 -15.27
C ASN A 130 0.88 16.92 -16.59
N TRP A 131 -0.19 17.73 -16.53
CA TRP A 131 -0.85 18.33 -17.69
C TRP A 131 0.14 18.95 -18.68
N ASN A 132 1.11 19.73 -18.19
CA ASN A 132 2.00 20.52 -19.06
C ASN A 132 3.02 19.66 -19.81
N VAL A 133 3.36 18.49 -19.27
CA VAL A 133 4.40 17.61 -19.82
C VAL A 133 3.78 16.36 -20.45
N ASN A 134 2.49 16.12 -20.19
CA ASN A 134 1.72 15.01 -20.71
C ASN A 134 2.34 13.64 -20.40
N THR A 135 2.98 13.52 -19.23
CA THR A 135 3.66 12.32 -18.74
C THR A 135 3.28 12.03 -17.29
N PHE A 136 3.22 10.75 -16.92
CA PHE A 136 3.07 10.35 -15.54
C PHE A 136 4.25 10.86 -14.71
N GLN A 137 3.94 11.50 -13.60
CA GLN A 137 4.93 11.75 -12.56
C GLN A 137 5.32 10.43 -11.88
N PRO A 138 6.52 10.37 -11.26
CA PRO A 138 6.92 9.20 -10.49
C PRO A 138 5.87 8.82 -9.44
N TRP A 139 5.77 7.53 -9.17
CA TRP A 139 4.96 7.03 -8.07
C TRP A 139 5.37 7.66 -6.74
N ARG A 140 4.37 8.06 -5.95
CA ARG A 140 4.54 8.54 -4.59
C ARG A 140 3.91 7.54 -3.64
N LYS A 141 4.74 6.94 -2.78
CA LYS A 141 4.27 6.08 -1.69
C LYS A 141 3.59 6.96 -0.64
N ILE A 142 2.38 6.59 -0.26
CA ILE A 142 1.63 7.24 0.81
C ILE A 142 2.15 6.73 2.16
N LEU A 143 2.34 7.66 3.09
CA LEU A 143 2.71 7.33 4.47
C LEU A 143 1.50 6.78 5.20
N SER A 144 1.67 5.65 5.87
CA SER A 144 0.65 4.96 6.66
C SER A 144 1.28 4.38 7.92
N SER A 145 0.47 3.85 8.83
CA SER A 145 0.95 3.16 10.04
C SER A 145 1.83 1.93 9.74
N LYS A 146 1.89 1.47 8.49
CA LYS A 146 2.77 0.40 8.07
C LYS A 146 4.23 0.85 7.92
N ASN A 147 4.45 1.98 7.24
CA ASN A 147 5.79 2.48 6.88
C ASN A 147 6.25 3.66 7.74
N THR A 148 5.47 4.00 8.77
CA THR A 148 5.80 5.05 9.74
C THR A 148 5.55 4.59 11.17
N THR A 149 6.23 5.21 12.12
CA THR A 149 5.97 5.08 13.55
C THR A 149 5.75 6.47 14.13
N VAL A 150 5.12 6.49 15.30
CA VAL A 150 4.93 7.71 16.08
C VAL A 150 5.87 7.64 17.27
N ASP A 151 6.73 8.65 17.42
CA ASP A 151 7.63 8.73 18.56
C ASP A 151 6.88 9.08 19.86
N ALA A 152 7.59 9.03 21.00
CA ALA A 152 7.01 9.33 22.31
C ALA A 152 6.41 10.75 22.43
N ASN A 153 6.75 11.67 21.52
CA ASN A 153 6.25 13.04 21.48
C ASN A 153 5.13 13.24 20.44
N GLY A 154 4.71 12.18 19.73
CA GLY A 154 3.64 12.26 18.74
C GLY A 154 4.10 12.60 17.32
N PHE A 155 5.40 12.66 17.04
CA PHE A 155 5.89 12.94 15.69
C PHE A 155 5.93 11.67 14.82
N ILE A 156 5.45 11.78 13.58
CA ILE A 156 5.54 10.70 12.58
C ILE A 156 6.97 10.65 12.04
N LYS A 157 7.58 9.47 12.11
CA LYS A 157 8.92 9.18 11.57
C LYS A 157 8.83 8.05 10.56
N SER A 158 9.68 8.10 9.52
CA SER A 158 9.94 6.92 8.68
C SER A 158 10.58 5.85 9.56
N ALA A 159 9.97 4.66 9.63
CA ALA A 159 10.26 3.81 10.77
C ALA A 159 9.91 2.34 10.54
N SER A 160 10.25 1.86 9.37
CA SER A 160 10.28 0.42 9.17
C SER A 160 11.56 0.01 8.48
N PRO A 161 12.13 -1.16 8.83
CA PRO A 161 11.89 -1.96 10.04
C PRO A 161 12.40 -1.30 11.34
N VAL A 162 11.71 -1.48 12.48
CA VAL A 162 12.13 -0.95 13.80
C VAL A 162 12.01 -2.00 14.90
N VAL A 163 13.01 -2.04 15.78
CA VAL A 163 13.03 -2.85 17.01
C VAL A 163 13.07 -1.95 18.22
N LYS A 164 12.15 -2.18 19.17
CA LYS A 164 12.23 -1.59 20.51
C LYS A 164 13.07 -2.47 21.40
N LEU A 165 14.19 -1.95 21.90
CA LEU A 165 15.08 -2.64 22.83
C LEU A 165 14.77 -2.21 24.27
N PHE A 166 14.37 -3.17 25.10
CA PHE A 166 14.21 -3.03 26.55
C PHE A 166 15.38 -3.69 27.27
N ALA A 167 15.46 -3.55 28.60
CA ALA A 167 16.54 -4.15 29.39
C ALA A 167 16.55 -5.69 29.38
N ASP A 168 15.42 -6.32 29.09
CA ASP A 168 15.19 -7.76 29.22
C ASP A 168 14.56 -8.42 27.98
N LYS A 169 14.13 -7.63 26.99
CA LYS A 169 13.46 -8.11 25.78
C LYS A 169 13.61 -7.15 24.61
N ILE A 170 13.21 -7.62 23.45
CA ILE A 170 12.96 -6.79 22.27
C ILE A 170 11.50 -6.90 21.83
N GLU A 171 10.97 -5.84 21.22
CA GLU A 171 9.68 -5.84 20.53
C GLU A 171 9.89 -5.35 19.09
N PRO A 172 10.06 -6.26 18.11
CA PRO A 172 10.13 -5.89 16.70
C PRO A 172 8.75 -5.49 16.16
N ASN A 173 8.70 -4.56 15.20
CA ASN A 173 7.52 -4.34 14.37
C ASN A 173 7.37 -5.47 13.33
N ASP A 174 6.27 -5.48 12.57
CA ASP A 174 5.96 -6.54 11.60
C ASP A 174 7.10 -6.78 10.59
N GLU A 175 7.71 -5.72 10.06
CA GLU A 175 8.81 -5.87 9.10
C GLU A 175 10.14 -6.26 9.76
N ALA A 176 10.39 -5.85 11.01
CA ALA A 176 11.59 -6.29 11.74
C ALA A 176 11.48 -7.75 12.19
N ALA A 177 10.26 -8.25 12.40
CA ALA A 177 10.01 -9.65 12.73
C ALA A 177 10.39 -10.59 11.56
N GLU A 178 10.33 -10.12 10.30
CA GLU A 178 10.76 -10.88 9.12
C GLU A 178 12.26 -11.23 9.13
N GLN A 179 13.08 -10.50 9.92
CA GLN A 179 14.52 -10.75 9.99
C GLN A 179 14.92 -11.87 10.98
N ASN A 180 13.96 -12.44 11.73
CA ASN A 180 14.21 -13.47 12.76
C ASN A 180 15.25 -13.05 13.82
N ILE A 181 15.13 -11.82 14.30
CA ILE A 181 16.06 -11.19 15.24
C ILE A 181 16.03 -11.91 16.59
N THR A 182 17.20 -12.20 17.13
CA THR A 182 17.34 -12.73 18.50
C THR A 182 18.04 -11.72 19.40
N PHE A 183 17.70 -11.74 20.69
CA PHE A 183 18.21 -10.82 21.70
C PHE A 183 19.03 -11.57 22.74
N GLU A 184 20.22 -11.04 23.04
CA GLU A 184 21.07 -11.49 24.13
C GLU A 184 21.47 -10.31 25.01
N LYS A 185 21.27 -10.46 26.32
CA LYS A 185 21.86 -9.57 27.33
C LYS A 185 23.18 -10.17 27.79
N LEU A 186 24.28 -9.49 27.47
CA LEU A 186 25.63 -9.97 27.76
C LEU A 186 26.10 -9.55 29.16
N ASP A 187 25.74 -8.34 29.60
CA ASP A 187 26.00 -7.82 30.94
C ASP A 187 25.01 -6.68 31.27
N VAL A 188 25.13 -6.06 32.45
CA VAL A 188 24.41 -4.84 32.81
C VAL A 188 24.67 -3.77 31.76
N GLY A 189 23.60 -3.25 31.16
CA GLY A 189 23.69 -2.24 30.11
C GLY A 189 24.43 -2.71 28.86
N HIS A 190 24.57 -4.01 28.59
CA HIS A 190 25.21 -4.54 27.37
C HIS A 190 24.29 -5.54 26.67
N TYR A 191 23.84 -5.13 25.48
CA TYR A 191 22.83 -5.82 24.69
C TYR A 191 23.38 -6.15 23.30
N LEU A 192 23.00 -7.32 22.79
CA LEU A 192 23.35 -7.79 21.45
C LEU A 192 22.09 -8.25 20.73
N LEU A 193 21.83 -7.66 19.55
CA LEU A 193 20.79 -8.10 18.64
C LEU A 193 21.45 -8.86 17.49
N LYS A 194 21.07 -10.13 17.30
CA LYS A 194 21.62 -10.99 16.27
C LYS A 194 20.64 -11.25 15.14
N GLY A 195 21.16 -11.50 13.94
CA GLY A 195 20.35 -11.79 12.75
C GLY A 195 19.70 -10.54 12.16
N THR A 196 20.24 -9.36 12.45
CA THR A 196 19.71 -8.11 11.89
C THR A 196 20.27 -7.86 10.49
N SER A 197 19.57 -7.04 9.71
CA SER A 197 20.02 -6.55 8.40
C SER A 197 21.02 -5.38 8.49
N GLY A 198 21.39 -4.96 9.71
CA GLY A 198 22.19 -3.77 10.00
C GLY A 198 21.34 -2.53 10.24
N PHE A 199 21.99 -1.41 10.61
CA PHE A 199 21.30 -0.12 10.76
C PHE A 199 20.75 0.38 9.44
N ALA A 200 19.65 1.13 9.51
CA ALA A 200 19.12 1.84 8.36
C ALA A 200 20.17 2.81 7.77
N THR A 201 20.33 2.80 6.44
CA THR A 201 21.28 3.67 5.73
C THR A 201 20.76 5.09 5.49
N GLU A 202 19.46 5.31 5.64
CA GLU A 202 18.80 6.60 5.40
C GLU A 202 17.99 7.06 6.62
N GLY A 203 18.19 8.32 7.03
CA GLY A 203 17.46 8.94 8.14
C GLY A 203 18.07 8.65 9.50
N TRP A 204 17.24 8.25 10.47
CA TRP A 204 17.65 7.92 11.84
C TRP A 204 17.81 6.41 12.02
N TYR A 205 18.63 6.00 12.99
CA TYR A 205 18.87 4.57 13.30
C TYR A 205 18.86 4.24 14.80
N ILE A 206 19.12 5.21 15.69
CA ILE A 206 18.94 5.08 17.14
C ILE A 206 18.16 6.28 17.67
N GLU A 207 17.09 6.03 18.43
CA GLU A 207 16.42 7.04 19.26
C GLU A 207 16.39 6.57 20.71
N THR A 208 16.86 7.44 21.60
CA THR A 208 16.98 7.12 23.03
C THR A 208 15.82 7.75 23.82
N PRO A 209 15.38 7.10 24.91
CA PRO A 209 14.28 7.62 25.70
C PRO A 209 14.70 8.91 26.42
N LYS A 210 13.82 9.92 26.36
CA LYS A 210 13.99 11.23 26.99
C LYS A 210 13.01 11.40 28.15
N ASP A 211 13.39 12.20 29.14
CA ASP A 211 12.49 12.65 30.20
C ASP A 211 11.52 13.74 29.71
N ALA A 212 10.61 14.19 30.58
CA ALA A 212 9.62 15.22 30.25
C ALA A 212 10.25 16.60 29.91
N ASN A 213 11.51 16.82 30.27
CA ASN A 213 12.26 18.03 29.98
C ASN A 213 13.14 17.89 28.72
N GLY A 214 13.09 16.75 28.04
CA GLY A 214 13.87 16.46 26.83
C GLY A 214 15.29 15.93 27.10
N ASN A 215 15.66 15.64 28.35
CA ASN A 215 16.98 15.09 28.66
C ASN A 215 17.02 13.60 28.35
N ILE A 216 18.08 13.17 27.66
CA ILE A 216 18.39 11.74 27.49
C ILE A 216 18.58 11.07 28.86
N LEU A 217 18.02 9.88 29.08
CA LEU A 217 18.06 9.24 30.41
C LEU A 217 19.43 8.63 30.74
N PHE A 218 20.08 8.02 29.75
CA PHE A 218 21.39 7.37 29.84
C PHE A 218 22.18 7.62 28.55
N ALA A 219 23.49 7.47 28.60
CA ALA A 219 24.33 7.53 27.41
C ALA A 219 24.28 6.18 26.68
N VAL A 220 24.27 6.20 25.35
CA VAL A 220 24.21 5.00 24.51
C VAL A 220 25.40 4.99 23.57
N ILE A 221 26.13 3.89 23.57
CA ILE A 221 27.16 3.57 22.59
C ILE A 221 26.67 2.37 21.80
N TYR A 222 26.79 2.41 20.49
CA TYR A 222 26.34 1.33 19.62
C TYR A 222 27.36 1.05 18.54
N GLN A 223 27.39 -0.19 18.09
CA GLN A 223 28.24 -0.65 17.02
C GLN A 223 27.50 -1.66 16.16
N GLN A 224 27.65 -1.55 14.84
CA GLN A 224 27.29 -2.61 13.92
C GLN A 224 28.52 -3.50 13.71
N LEU A 225 28.36 -4.80 13.92
CA LEU A 225 29.39 -5.81 13.70
C LEU A 225 29.48 -6.16 12.21
N GLU A 226 30.55 -6.82 11.78
CA GLU A 226 30.76 -7.21 10.38
C GLU A 226 29.64 -8.11 9.82
N ASN A 227 29.08 -8.97 10.69
CA ASN A 227 27.93 -9.82 10.37
C ASN A 227 26.59 -9.07 10.41
N LYS A 228 26.61 -7.75 10.59
CA LYS A 228 25.45 -6.85 10.73
C LYS A 228 24.67 -6.98 12.02
N ASP A 229 25.14 -7.77 12.99
CA ASP A 229 24.58 -7.75 14.34
C ASP A 229 24.82 -6.38 14.98
N ILE A 230 23.93 -6.00 15.91
CA ILE A 230 23.96 -4.70 16.55
C ILE A 230 24.28 -4.88 18.02
N GLU A 231 25.41 -4.32 18.44
CA GLU A 231 25.80 -4.21 19.84
C GLU A 231 25.39 -2.84 20.38
N ILE A 232 24.74 -2.82 21.54
CA ILE A 232 24.34 -1.60 22.24
C ILE A 232 24.80 -1.67 23.69
N LYS A 233 25.44 -0.59 24.14
CA LYS A 233 25.91 -0.40 25.51
C LYS A 233 25.34 0.88 26.10
N THR A 234 24.84 0.82 27.33
CA THR A 234 24.22 1.92 28.03
C THR A 234 24.95 2.24 29.33
N PHE A 235 25.19 3.53 29.56
CA PHE A 235 26.02 4.02 30.67
C PHE A 235 25.36 5.18 31.41
N LYS A 236 25.76 5.38 32.67
CA LYS A 236 25.49 6.65 33.35
C LYS A 236 26.13 7.80 32.57
N LYS A 237 25.59 8.98 32.76
CA LYS A 237 26.11 10.21 32.16
C LYS A 237 27.06 10.86 33.17
N LYS A 238 28.23 11.31 32.71
CA LYS A 238 29.11 12.19 33.48
C LYS A 238 29.37 13.48 32.74
N PHE A 239 29.54 14.57 33.49
CA PHE A 239 29.97 15.84 32.91
C PHE A 239 31.48 15.80 32.77
N ASP A 240 31.97 15.93 31.54
CA ASP A 240 33.38 16.10 31.26
C ASP A 240 33.73 17.59 31.27
N VAL A 241 34.62 17.97 32.18
CA VAL A 241 35.00 19.37 32.40
C VAL A 241 35.85 19.89 31.26
N GLU A 242 36.64 19.04 30.60
CA GLU A 242 37.52 19.44 29.51
C GLU A 242 36.74 19.75 28.23
N SER A 243 35.81 18.88 27.83
CA SER A 243 34.93 19.13 26.68
C SER A 243 33.70 19.98 27.01
N ALA A 244 33.49 20.32 28.29
CA ALA A 244 32.28 20.98 28.80
C ALA A 244 30.98 20.31 28.31
N SER A 245 30.99 18.98 28.21
CA SER A 245 29.91 18.19 27.61
C SER A 245 29.50 17.01 28.48
N ILE A 246 28.30 16.47 28.23
CA ILE A 246 27.82 15.26 28.91
C ILE A 246 28.26 14.06 28.08
N ILE A 247 29.10 13.21 28.67
CA ILE A 247 29.65 12.00 28.03
C ILE A 247 29.18 10.73 28.74
N ALA A 248 29.40 9.58 28.09
CA ALA A 248 29.20 8.27 28.69
C ALA A 248 30.23 8.01 29.80
N ASP A 249 29.76 7.57 30.96
CA ASP A 249 30.62 7.08 32.03
C ASP A 249 30.87 5.58 31.87
N LEU A 250 31.93 5.24 31.12
CA LEU A 250 32.26 3.86 30.73
C LEU A 250 32.45 2.91 31.93
N ASP A 251 32.79 3.44 33.09
CA ASP A 251 33.01 2.65 34.32
C ASP A 251 31.70 2.33 35.06
N ASN A 252 30.59 2.97 34.68
CA ASN A 252 29.29 2.84 35.31
C ASN A 252 28.21 2.43 34.28
N PRO A 253 28.23 1.18 33.80
CA PRO A 253 27.15 0.64 32.98
C PRO A 253 25.82 0.68 33.73
N VAL A 254 24.73 0.92 33.01
CA VAL A 254 23.38 0.98 33.58
C VAL A 254 22.39 0.35 32.63
N ASP A 255 21.47 -0.46 33.15
CA ASP A 255 20.39 -1.01 32.33
C ASP A 255 19.39 0.06 31.86
N ILE A 256 18.73 -0.21 30.75
CA ILE A 256 17.58 0.58 30.28
C ILE A 256 16.50 0.59 31.37
N SER A 257 16.07 1.78 31.79
CA SER A 257 15.07 1.93 32.85
C SER A 257 13.78 1.18 32.53
N THR A 258 13.18 0.53 33.54
CA THR A 258 11.91 -0.21 33.38
C THR A 258 10.82 0.65 32.72
N GLY A 259 10.15 0.11 31.71
CA GLY A 259 9.11 0.83 30.95
C GLY A 259 9.65 1.85 29.93
N ARG A 260 10.97 1.92 29.73
CA ARG A 260 11.63 2.67 28.65
C ARG A 260 12.28 1.69 27.67
N TRP A 261 12.49 2.15 26.45
CA TRP A 261 13.16 1.39 25.39
C TRP A 261 14.02 2.32 24.53
N ILE A 262 14.94 1.74 23.79
CA ILE A 262 15.66 2.38 22.68
C ILE A 262 14.99 1.93 21.39
N ASP A 263 14.60 2.86 20.52
CA ASP A 263 14.15 2.50 19.17
C ASP A 263 15.38 2.34 18.27
N ILE A 264 15.46 1.19 17.59
CA ILE A 264 16.54 0.83 16.67
C ILE A 264 15.93 0.63 15.29
N ARG A 265 16.31 1.44 14.32
CA ARG A 265 15.84 1.27 12.93
C ARG A 265 16.85 0.45 12.13
N LEU A 266 16.34 -0.61 11.51
CA LEU A 266 17.12 -1.55 10.73
C LEU A 266 16.95 -1.30 9.23
N GLN A 267 17.85 -1.87 8.45
CA GLN A 267 17.74 -1.87 6.99
C GLN A 267 16.58 -2.76 6.52
N GLU A 268 15.85 -2.35 5.49
CA GLU A 268 14.84 -3.23 4.89
C GLU A 268 15.50 -4.46 4.25
N ILE A 269 14.93 -5.66 4.43
CA ILE A 269 15.41 -6.85 3.70
C ILE A 269 14.80 -6.83 2.29
N PRO A 270 15.59 -7.04 1.22
CA PRO A 270 15.06 -7.23 -0.11
C PRO A 270 14.12 -8.44 -0.13
N LYS A 271 12.87 -8.25 -0.54
CA LYS A 271 11.91 -9.36 -0.63
C LYS A 271 12.38 -10.32 -1.74
N PRO A 272 12.33 -11.65 -1.50
CA PRO A 272 12.75 -12.61 -2.50
C PRO A 272 11.93 -12.44 -3.78
N VAL A 273 12.63 -12.23 -4.89
CA VAL A 273 12.02 -12.25 -6.23
C VAL A 273 11.47 -13.66 -6.44
N PRO A 274 10.19 -13.83 -6.82
CA PRO A 274 9.65 -15.15 -7.10
C PRO A 274 10.49 -15.83 -8.19
N GLU A 275 10.99 -17.04 -7.91
CA GLU A 275 11.62 -17.85 -8.95
C GLU A 275 10.59 -18.12 -10.04
N MET A 276 10.81 -17.54 -11.22
CA MET A 276 10.04 -17.88 -12.41
C MET A 276 10.26 -19.37 -12.69
N PRO A 277 9.21 -20.21 -12.79
CA PRO A 277 9.41 -21.56 -13.29
C PRO A 277 10.03 -21.45 -14.68
N VAL A 278 11.23 -22.02 -14.84
CA VAL A 278 11.87 -22.17 -16.13
C VAL A 278 10.94 -23.06 -16.95
N VAL A 279 10.20 -22.46 -17.88
CA VAL A 279 9.50 -23.22 -18.92
C VAL A 279 10.59 -23.79 -19.79
N THR A 280 10.96 -25.04 -19.53
CA THR A 280 11.71 -25.83 -20.51
C THR A 280 10.77 -26.04 -21.69
N GLU A 281 10.95 -25.26 -22.75
CA GLU A 281 10.48 -25.65 -24.08
C GLU A 281 11.12 -27.00 -24.39
N ASN A 282 10.35 -28.07 -24.21
CA ASN A 282 10.50 -29.36 -24.87
C ASN A 282 9.24 -30.18 -24.56
N ASP A 283 8.26 -30.15 -25.46
CA ASP A 283 7.96 -31.38 -26.19
C ASP A 283 7.17 -31.05 -27.49
N PRO A 284 7.57 -31.63 -28.64
CA PRO A 284 6.82 -31.55 -29.88
C PRO A 284 5.72 -32.62 -29.91
N GLU A 285 4.48 -32.21 -30.20
CA GLU A 285 3.55 -32.84 -31.17
C GLU A 285 2.33 -31.95 -31.41
#